data_AF-A0A2T4JQP9-F1
#
_entry.id   AF-A0A2T4JQP9-F1
#
_cell.length_a   1.000
_cell.length_b   1.000
_cell.length_c   1.000
_cell.angle_alpha   90.00
_cell.angle_beta   90.00
_cell.angle_gamma   90.00
#
_symmetry.space_group_name_H-M   'P 1'
#
loop_
_entity.id
_entity.type
_entity.pdbx_description
1 polymer ?
#
loop_
_entity_poly.entity_id
_entity_poly.type
_entity_poly.pdbx_seq_one_letter_code
_entity_poly.pdbx_strand_id
1 'polypeptide(L)'
;MDTLLTTVTPLLTDALSVAILGLLAMLQLGIRRSLGLEAEKIWREALHSAVTTGASTVEAKAGEANDLETAAAQVVSYAKRSVPGAIAGLKAADDVLFDLARSKLRQMIAKGS
;
A
#
# COMPACT_ATOMS: atom_id res chain seq x y z
N MET A 1 -27.71 30.11 46.97
CA MET A 1 -26.43 29.88 46.26
C MET A 1 -26.34 28.45 45.72
N ASP A 2 -27.13 27.51 46.25
CA ASP A 2 -27.15 26.09 45.84
C ASP A 2 -27.82 25.83 44.47
N THR A 3 -28.73 26.70 44.04
CA THR A 3 -29.44 26.60 42.75
C THR A 3 -28.56 26.86 41.53
N LEU A 4 -27.50 27.67 41.67
CA LEU A 4 -26.56 27.92 40.56
C LEU A 4 -25.60 26.74 40.39
N LEU A 5 -25.13 26.13 41.48
CA LEU A 5 -24.23 24.97 41.42
C LEU A 5 -24.91 23.71 40.88
N THR A 6 -26.20 23.50 41.19
CA THR A 6 -26.99 22.36 40.68
C THR A 6 -27.40 22.50 39.22
N THR A 7 -27.42 23.71 38.66
CA THR A 7 -27.75 23.94 37.25
C THR A 7 -26.50 23.92 36.35
N VAL A 8 -25.34 24.34 36.89
CA VAL A 8 -24.07 24.43 36.13
C VAL A 8 -23.28 23.11 36.12
N THR A 9 -23.42 22.27 37.16
CA THR A 9 -22.77 20.95 37.22
C THR A 9 -23.11 20.01 36.06
N PRO A 10 -24.38 19.80 35.65
CA PRO A 10 -24.69 18.91 34.53
C PRO A 10 -24.11 19.42 33.20
N LEU A 11 -24.07 20.73 33.00
CA LEU A 11 -23.51 21.34 31.78
C LEU A 11 -21.98 21.14 31.70
N LEU A 12 -21.28 21.21 32.83
CA LEU A 12 -19.84 20.93 32.90
C LEU A 12 -19.52 19.46 32.63
N THR A 13 -20.34 18.54 33.14
CA THR A 13 -20.16 17.11 32.88
C THR A 13 -20.43 16.75 31.42
N ASP A 14 -21.46 17.33 30.79
CA ASP A 14 -21.74 17.12 29.37
C ASP A 14 -20.62 17.68 28.49
N ALA A 15 -20.14 18.90 28.79
CA ALA A 15 -19.00 19.48 28.09
C ALA A 15 -17.74 18.63 28.21
N LEU A 16 -17.49 18.06 29.40
CA LEU A 16 -16.37 17.15 29.63
C LEU A 16 -16.52 15.84 28.85
N SER A 17 -17.72 15.25 28.82
CA SER A 17 -18.02 14.05 28.04
C SER A 17 -17.81 14.27 26.54
N VAL A 18 -18.27 15.40 26.00
CA VAL A 18 -18.04 15.78 24.60
C VAL A 18 -16.55 16.00 24.31
N ALA A 19 -15.83 16.65 25.22
CA ALA A 19 -14.39 16.85 25.08
C ALA A 19 -13.61 15.52 25.06
N ILE A 20 -13.95 14.59 25.95
CA ILE A 20 -13.36 13.24 25.97
C ILE A 20 -13.67 12.49 24.68
N LEU A 21 -14.92 12.53 24.22
CA LEU A 21 -15.31 11.89 22.95
C LEU A 21 -14.55 12.48 21.76
N GLY A 22 -14.38 13.80 21.73
CA GLY A 22 -13.59 14.50 20.72
C GLY A 22 -12.13 14.05 20.71
N LEU A 23 -11.51 13.94 21.89
CA LEU A 23 -10.12 13.45 22.02
C LEU A 23 -9.98 12.00 21.53
N LEU A 24 -10.93 11.14 21.87
CA LEU A 24 -10.93 9.74 21.41
C LEU A 24 -11.11 9.65 19.88
N ALA A 25 -11.97 10.49 19.31
CA ALA A 25 -12.15 10.56 17.86
C ALA A 25 -10.86 11.01 17.14
N MET A 26 -10.16 12.02 17.66
CA MET A 26 -8.87 12.47 17.13
C MET A 26 -7.81 11.37 17.22
N LEU A 27 -7.74 10.65 18.35
CA LEU A 27 -6.81 9.54 18.54
C LEU A 27 -7.07 8.41 17.54
N GLN A 28 -8.33 8.01 17.36
CA GLN A 28 -8.70 7.00 16.37
C GLN A 28 -8.34 7.41 14.93
N LEU A 29 -8.53 8.68 14.58
CA LEU A 29 -8.22 9.18 13.25
C LEU A 29 -6.72 9.15 12.95
N GLY A 30 -5.89 9.49 13.96
CA GLY A 30 -4.43 9.39 13.87
C GLY A 30 -3.95 7.95 13.64
N ILE A 31 -4.47 7.00 14.43
CA ILE A 31 -4.12 5.57 14.32
C ILE A 31 -4.53 5.00 12.95
N ARG A 32 -5.74 5.30 12.47
CA ARG A 32 -6.19 4.83 11.15
C ARG A 32 -5.31 5.37 10.03
N ARG A 33 -4.85 6.61 10.15
CA ARG A 33 -3.95 7.23 9.17
C ARG A 33 -2.57 6.59 9.18
N SER A 34 -1.97 6.34 10.35
CA SER A 34 -0.64 5.72 10.43
C SER A 34 -0.67 4.27 9.94
N LEU A 35 -1.69 3.50 10.33
CA LEU A 35 -1.87 2.11 9.88
C LEU A 35 -2.08 2.01 8.36
N GLY A 36 -2.81 2.95 7.75
CA GLY A 36 -2.99 3.00 6.30
C GLY A 36 -1.68 3.25 5.54
N LEU A 37 -0.84 4.16 6.02
CA LEU A 37 0.46 4.47 5.41
C LEU A 37 1.43 3.28 5.50
N GLU A 38 1.43 2.57 6.62
CA GLU A 38 2.28 1.40 6.83
C GLU A 38 1.86 0.22 5.96
N ALA A 39 0.56 -0.04 5.86
CA ALA A 39 0.03 -1.07 4.96
C ALA A 39 0.40 -0.80 3.50
N GLU A 40 0.27 0.44 3.03
CA GLU A 40 0.61 0.81 1.67
C GLU A 40 2.12 0.69 1.39
N LYS A 41 2.97 1.02 2.38
CA LYS A 41 4.43 0.79 2.29
C LYS A 41 4.73 -0.71 2.16
N ILE A 42 4.10 -1.56 2.97
CA ILE A 42 4.27 -3.02 2.92
C ILE A 42 3.85 -3.56 1.55
N TRP A 43 2.71 -3.10 1.02
CA TRP A 43 2.25 -3.55 -0.31
C TRP A 43 3.17 -3.09 -1.43
N ARG A 44 3.66 -1.85 -1.39
CA ARG A 44 4.65 -1.35 -2.38
C ARG A 44 5.92 -2.18 -2.36
N GLU A 45 6.45 -2.48 -1.18
CA GLU A 45 7.65 -3.29 -1.03
C GLU A 45 7.45 -4.71 -1.55
N ALA A 46 6.33 -5.35 -1.17
CA ALA A 46 5.98 -6.68 -1.63
C ALA A 46 5.84 -6.74 -3.17
N LEU A 47 5.16 -5.75 -3.76
CA LEU A 47 5.02 -5.65 -5.21
C LEU A 47 6.37 -5.41 -5.90
N HIS A 48 7.19 -4.50 -5.38
CA HIS A 48 8.51 -4.21 -5.93
C HIS A 48 9.43 -5.45 -5.91
N SER A 49 9.44 -6.16 -4.78
CA SER A 49 10.18 -7.41 -4.62
C SER A 49 9.69 -8.46 -5.62
N ALA A 50 8.38 -8.66 -5.74
CA ALA A 50 7.81 -9.64 -6.66
C ALA A 50 8.12 -9.33 -8.13
N VAL A 51 8.03 -8.07 -8.56
CA VAL A 51 8.41 -7.65 -9.92
C VAL A 51 9.90 -7.86 -10.16
N THR A 52 10.74 -7.53 -9.19
CA THR A 52 12.21 -7.71 -9.31
C THR A 52 12.58 -9.20 -9.41
N THR A 53 12.03 -10.05 -8.54
CA THR A 53 12.26 -11.51 -8.60
C THR A 53 11.66 -12.11 -9.87
N GLY A 54 10.47 -11.67 -10.28
CA GLY A 54 9.86 -12.09 -11.54
C GLY A 54 10.78 -11.78 -12.72
N ALA A 55 11.28 -10.54 -12.81
CA ALA A 55 12.18 -10.12 -13.86
C ALA A 55 13.49 -10.92 -13.87
N SER A 56 14.11 -11.15 -12.70
CA SER A 56 15.31 -12.00 -12.62
C SER A 56 15.06 -13.45 -13.02
N THR A 57 13.87 -14.00 -12.73
CA THR A 57 13.53 -15.36 -13.15
C THR A 57 13.31 -15.47 -14.65
N VAL A 58 12.78 -14.42 -15.28
CA VAL A 58 12.59 -14.35 -16.73
C VAL A 58 13.96 -14.24 -17.40
N GLU A 59 14.84 -13.38 -16.91
CA GLU A 59 16.23 -13.26 -17.41
C GLU A 59 16.99 -14.59 -17.30
N ALA A 60 16.93 -15.26 -16.15
CA ALA A 60 17.61 -16.55 -15.95
C ALA A 60 17.07 -17.69 -16.83
N LYS A 61 15.81 -17.61 -17.27
CA LYS A 61 15.17 -18.60 -18.16
C LYS A 61 15.28 -18.25 -19.63
N ALA A 62 15.38 -16.96 -19.95
CA ALA A 62 15.47 -16.45 -21.30
C ALA A 62 16.94 -16.41 -21.72
N GLY A 63 17.41 -17.44 -22.42
CA GLY A 63 18.55 -17.24 -23.31
C GLY A 63 18.13 -16.24 -24.40
N GLU A 64 18.68 -15.01 -24.37
CA GLU A 64 18.66 -13.88 -25.34
C GLU A 64 17.41 -13.54 -26.18
N ALA A 65 16.38 -14.38 -26.29
CA ALA A 65 15.42 -14.37 -27.39
C ALA A 65 13.94 -14.30 -26.95
N ASN A 66 13.64 -13.82 -25.74
CA ASN A 66 12.26 -13.49 -25.39
C ASN A 66 11.96 -12.03 -25.72
N ASP A 67 10.92 -11.83 -26.52
CA ASP A 67 10.33 -10.51 -26.78
C ASP A 67 9.94 -9.82 -25.45
N LEU A 68 10.22 -8.51 -25.35
CA LEU A 68 10.07 -7.72 -24.13
C LEU A 68 8.64 -7.76 -23.59
N GLU A 69 7.63 -7.79 -24.47
CA GLU A 69 6.22 -7.80 -24.09
C GLU A 69 5.82 -9.14 -23.49
N THR A 70 6.31 -10.24 -24.08
CA THR A 70 6.12 -11.59 -23.55
C THR A 70 6.80 -11.75 -22.18
N ALA A 71 8.03 -11.24 -22.04
CA ALA A 71 8.75 -11.21 -20.78
C ALA A 71 7.99 -10.40 -19.72
N ALA A 72 7.49 -9.21 -20.06
CA ALA A 72 6.70 -8.38 -19.15
C ALA A 72 5.42 -9.08 -18.70
N ALA A 73 4.70 -9.76 -19.61
CA ALA A 73 3.52 -10.54 -19.26
C ALA A 73 3.83 -11.66 -18.25
N GLN A 74 4.99 -12.32 -18.39
CA GLN A 74 5.44 -13.36 -17.46
C GLN A 74 5.75 -12.79 -16.06
N VAL A 75 6.41 -11.62 -16.00
CA VAL A 75 6.67 -10.93 -14.73
C VAL A 75 5.36 -10.52 -14.04
N VAL A 76 4.40 -9.97 -14.79
CA VAL A 76 3.07 -9.61 -14.26
C VAL A 76 2.35 -10.86 -13.73
N SER A 77 2.38 -11.96 -14.49
CA SER A 77 1.79 -13.24 -14.06
C SER A 77 2.43 -13.77 -12.77
N TYR A 78 3.76 -13.67 -12.65
CA TYR A 78 4.46 -13.99 -11.42
C TYR A 78 4.03 -13.10 -10.25
N ALA A 79 3.98 -11.77 -10.44
CA ALA A 79 3.57 -10.84 -9.39
C ALA A 79 2.12 -11.09 -8.93
N LYS A 80 1.19 -11.34 -9.87
CA LYS A 80 -0.21 -11.69 -9.55
C LYS A 80 -0.34 -12.95 -8.72
N ARG A 81 0.52 -13.95 -8.94
CA ARG A 81 0.54 -15.20 -8.18
C ARG A 81 1.23 -15.06 -6.82
N SER A 82 2.31 -14.29 -6.76
CA SER A 82 3.14 -14.19 -5.56
C SER A 82 2.61 -13.19 -4.54
N VAL A 83 2.01 -12.08 -5.00
CA VAL A 83 1.56 -10.97 -4.12
C VAL A 83 0.15 -10.46 -4.46
N PRO A 84 -0.87 -11.34 -4.55
CA PRO A 84 -2.24 -10.93 -4.90
C PRO A 84 -2.82 -9.88 -3.94
N GLY A 85 -2.51 -9.99 -2.65
CA GLY A 85 -2.95 -9.04 -1.62
C GLY A 85 -2.36 -7.64 -1.79
N ALA A 86 -1.10 -7.53 -2.22
CA ALA A 86 -0.46 -6.24 -2.45
C ALA A 86 -1.06 -5.53 -3.68
N ILE A 87 -1.34 -6.28 -4.75
CA ILE A 87 -1.99 -5.75 -5.96
C ILE A 87 -3.40 -5.26 -5.64
N ALA A 88 -4.18 -6.06 -4.90
CA ALA A 88 -5.52 -5.67 -4.45
C ALA A 88 -5.49 -4.44 -3.53
N GLY A 89 -4.55 -4.41 -2.57
CA GLY A 89 -4.40 -3.31 -1.62
C GLY A 89 -4.00 -1.98 -2.29
N LEU A 90 -3.10 -2.03 -3.28
CA LEU A 90 -2.68 -0.87 -4.05
C LEU A 90 -3.67 -0.48 -5.16
N LYS A 91 -4.66 -1.34 -5.45
CA LYS A 91 -5.56 -1.21 -6.61
C LYS A 91 -4.77 -1.01 -7.92
N ALA A 92 -3.65 -1.72 -8.04
CA ALA A 92 -2.78 -1.60 -9.20
C ALA A 92 -3.49 -2.13 -10.45
N ALA A 93 -3.62 -1.29 -11.46
CA ALA A 93 -4.22 -1.65 -12.74
C ALA A 93 -3.26 -2.50 -13.58
N ASP A 94 -3.82 -3.32 -14.48
CA ASP A 94 -3.05 -4.30 -15.25
C ASP A 94 -2.04 -3.65 -16.20
N ASP A 95 -2.40 -2.52 -16.79
CA ASP A 95 -1.52 -1.67 -17.60
C ASP A 95 -0.35 -1.12 -16.79
N VAL A 96 -0.61 -0.63 -15.57
CA VAL A 96 0.43 -0.12 -14.66
C VAL A 96 1.41 -1.23 -14.26
N LEU A 97 0.90 -2.42 -13.94
CA LEU A 97 1.74 -3.58 -13.62
C LEU A 97 2.62 -3.97 -14.80
N PHE A 98 2.06 -3.92 -16.00
CA PHE A 98 2.75 -4.26 -17.22
C PHE A 98 3.84 -3.24 -17.57
N ASP A 99 3.55 -1.95 -17.47
CA ASP A 99 4.53 -0.87 -17.65
C ASP A 99 5.66 -0.94 -16.62
N LEU A 100 5.33 -1.27 -15.36
CA LEU A 100 6.32 -1.47 -14.31
C LEU A 100 7.24 -2.65 -14.62
N ALA A 101 6.68 -3.77 -15.05
CA ALA A 101 7.44 -4.95 -15.46
C ALA A 101 8.36 -4.64 -16.65
N ARG A 102 7.83 -3.98 -17.68
CA ARG A 102 8.58 -3.54 -18.87
C ARG A 102 9.72 -2.59 -18.52
N SER A 103 9.47 -1.61 -17.65
CA SER A 103 10.49 -0.68 -17.15
C SER A 103 11.59 -1.42 -16.40
N LYS A 104 11.24 -2.37 -15.52
CA LYS A 104 12.21 -3.16 -14.75
C LYS A 104 13.09 -4.02 -15.65
N LEU A 105 12.50 -4.71 -16.62
CA LEU A 105 13.23 -5.53 -17.58
C LEU A 105 14.22 -4.70 -18.41
N ARG A 106 13.80 -3.52 -18.90
CA ARG A 106 14.70 -2.60 -19.60
C ARG A 106 15.89 -2.15 -18.77
N GLN A 107 15.68 -1.86 -17.48
CA GLN A 107 16.76 -1.50 -16.57
C GLN A 107 17.76 -2.63 -16.37
N MET A 108 17.28 -3.89 -16.32
CA MET A 108 18.16 -5.06 -16.18
C MET A 108 18.98 -5.30 -17.44
N ILE A 109 18.34 -5.22 -18.62
CA ILE A 109 19.02 -5.31 -19.92
C ILE A 109 20.11 -4.23 -20.03
N ALA A 110 19.78 -2.97 -19.69
CA ALA A 110 20.73 -1.86 -19.76
C ALA A 110 21.90 -1.95 -18.76
N LYS A 111 21.77 -2.76 -17.70
CA LYS A 111 22.82 -2.97 -16.69
C LYS A 111 23.70 -4.19 -17.03
N GLY A 112 23.20 -5.11 -17.85
CA GLY A 112 23.92 -6.30 -18.31
C GLY A 112 24.75 -6.09 -19.59
N SER A 113 24.57 -4.97 -20.29
CA SER A 113 25.38 -4.52 -21.45
C SER A 113 26.57 -3.68 -21.01
#